data_AF-A0A4Y2B2I0-F1
#
_entry.id   AF-A0A4Y2B2I0-F1
#
_cell.length_a   1.000
_cell.length_b   1.000
_cell.length_c   1.000
_cell.angle_alpha   90.00
_cell.angle_beta   90.00
_cell.angle_gamma   90.00
#
_symmetry.space_group_name_H-M   'P 1'
#
loop_
_entity.id
_entity.type
_entity.pdbx_description
1 polymer ?
#
loop_
_entity_poly.entity_id
_entity_poly.type
_entity_poly.pdbx_seq_one_letter_code
_entity_poly.pdbx_strand_id
1 'polypeptide(L)'
;MLLGEKSCVFPSDSPMRLAISAFPRGNKSGIAHRRRGNKAIYRLEDRNLVPPGVGRNLNDLVVWLLYQLSASGTGLAFIAFTEAINQFPGAPFWSVLFFLMLFTLGIDSQFGTLEGVITSIVDMKLFPNVRKEILTGLTCLLCFFLSLIFSQGGGNYVFTLFDNYSGNFPLLIVAFFECIAISYIYGLKRFSDDIELMTGKRPNCYWLFCWKYVAPVAMVIILTASFVQIATEGSSYETWDKESATTVKQEWPGWCHFVITFLILVAAIWIPLVAFLEACGIHLLPPEEPSWFPAEELRDYHALIPHKVTDLEKCLFCMKDDEPEEM
;
A
#
# COMPACT_ATOMS: atom_id res chain seq x y z
N MET A 1 -23.99 7.81 -30.81
CA MET A 1 -25.01 8.40 -29.91
C MET A 1 -24.29 8.69 -28.60
N LEU A 2 -24.06 9.97 -28.34
CA LEU A 2 -23.27 10.52 -27.24
C LEU A 2 -23.98 10.31 -25.89
N LEU A 3 -23.25 9.85 -24.88
CA LEU A 3 -23.55 10.19 -23.49
C LEU A 3 -22.24 10.58 -22.81
N GLY A 4 -22.15 11.88 -22.53
CA GLY A 4 -20.97 12.56 -22.01
C GLY A 4 -20.84 12.55 -20.50
N GLU A 5 -19.63 12.91 -20.08
CA GLU A 5 -19.15 13.18 -18.74
C GLU A 5 -20.11 14.03 -17.90
N LYS A 6 -20.27 13.62 -16.62
CA LYS A 6 -20.54 14.55 -15.53
C LYS A 6 -19.67 14.19 -14.33
N SER A 7 -18.63 14.98 -14.15
CA SER A 7 -17.81 15.07 -12.94
C SER A 7 -18.71 15.30 -11.71
N CYS A 8 -18.50 14.51 -10.65
CA CYS A 8 -19.13 14.74 -9.35
C CYS A 8 -18.46 15.95 -8.68
N VAL A 9 -18.98 17.13 -8.94
CA VAL A 9 -18.76 18.33 -8.14
C VAL A 9 -19.60 18.17 -6.86
N PHE A 10 -18.96 17.94 -5.72
CA PHE A 10 -19.65 17.99 -4.42
C PHE A 10 -20.03 19.44 -4.12
N PRO A 11 -21.33 19.74 -3.85
CA PRO A 11 -21.77 21.09 -3.55
C PRO A 11 -21.29 21.53 -2.16
N SER A 12 -20.88 22.81 -2.11
CA SER A 12 -20.30 23.56 -0.99
C SER A 12 -21.26 23.84 0.19
N ASP A 13 -22.25 23.00 0.46
CA ASP A 13 -23.16 23.19 1.59
C ASP A 13 -23.58 21.85 2.18
N SER A 14 -22.96 21.48 3.30
CA SER A 14 -23.41 20.35 4.12
C SER A 14 -23.15 20.61 5.62
N PRO A 15 -23.93 19.98 6.51
CA PRO A 15 -24.60 20.62 7.65
C PRO A 15 -23.79 20.59 8.96
N MET A 16 -22.48 20.82 8.89
CA MET A 16 -21.61 20.81 10.08
C MET A 16 -21.59 22.17 10.81
N ARG A 17 -22.02 23.25 10.14
CA ARG A 17 -22.14 24.59 10.75
C ARG A 17 -23.32 24.73 11.72
N LEU A 18 -24.34 23.87 11.66
CA LEU A 18 -25.56 24.04 12.46
C LEU A 18 -25.51 23.35 13.84
N ALA A 19 -24.63 22.39 14.07
CA ALA A 19 -24.64 21.61 15.31
C ALA A 19 -24.00 22.31 16.52
N ILE A 20 -23.22 23.38 16.32
CA ILE A 20 -22.46 24.05 17.40
C ILE A 20 -23.11 25.40 17.82
N SER A 21 -24.16 25.85 17.13
CA SER A 21 -24.86 27.11 17.49
C SER A 21 -25.80 27.01 18.69
N ALA A 22 -25.95 25.83 19.30
CA ALA A 22 -26.91 25.56 20.37
C ALA A 22 -26.24 25.33 21.74
N PHE A 23 -25.46 26.29 22.25
CA PHE A 23 -25.15 26.38 23.70
C PHE A 23 -25.10 27.85 24.16
N PRO A 24 -25.74 28.22 25.28
CA PRO A 24 -25.97 29.62 25.63
C PRO A 24 -24.70 30.29 26.19
N ARG A 25 -24.42 31.51 25.72
CA ARG A 25 -23.34 32.38 26.21
C ARG A 25 -23.63 32.84 27.65
N GLY A 26 -22.87 32.34 28.61
CA GLY A 26 -22.81 32.86 29.97
C GLY A 26 -21.86 34.07 30.08
N ASN A 27 -22.43 35.22 30.40
CA ASN A 27 -21.77 36.49 30.68
C ASN A 27 -20.96 36.46 32.00
N LYS A 28 -19.66 36.81 31.98
CA LYS A 28 -18.99 37.48 33.11
C LYS A 28 -17.87 38.42 32.65
N SER A 29 -18.05 39.68 33.03
CA SER A 29 -17.11 40.79 33.02
C SER A 29 -16.01 40.65 34.09
N GLY A 30 -14.82 41.18 33.77
CA GLY A 30 -13.86 41.77 34.70
C GLY A 30 -13.06 40.84 35.63
N ILE A 31 -11.73 40.87 35.51
CA ILE A 31 -10.76 41.24 36.56
C ILE A 31 -9.36 40.93 36.03
N ALA A 32 -8.56 41.99 35.88
CA ALA A 32 -7.14 41.91 35.63
C ALA A 32 -6.42 41.50 36.92
N HIS A 33 -5.59 40.46 36.87
CA HIS A 33 -4.45 40.34 37.78
C HIS A 33 -3.22 39.76 37.08
N ARG A 34 -2.18 40.58 37.13
CA ARG A 34 -0.82 40.41 36.63
C ARG A 34 -0.13 39.21 37.29
N ARG A 35 0.29 38.21 36.51
CA ARG A 35 1.43 37.34 36.84
C ARG A 35 2.39 37.29 35.65
N ARG A 36 3.60 37.80 35.87
CA ARG A 36 4.76 37.62 34.98
C ARG A 36 5.12 36.13 34.97
N GLY A 37 5.35 35.58 33.78
CA GLY A 37 5.89 34.26 33.53
C GLY A 37 5.84 34.00 32.04
N ASN A 38 7.01 33.82 31.42
CA ASN A 38 7.22 33.60 29.98
C ASN A 38 6.12 32.73 29.34
N LYS A 39 5.21 33.38 28.61
CA LYS A 39 4.47 32.77 27.50
C LYS A 39 4.90 33.55 26.27
N ALA A 40 5.76 32.95 25.45
CA ALA A 40 5.98 33.40 24.09
C ALA A 40 4.65 33.22 23.35
N ILE A 41 3.86 34.27 23.34
CA ILE A 41 2.62 34.38 22.58
C ILE A 41 3.05 34.44 21.12
N TYR A 42 2.65 33.43 20.35
CA TYR A 42 2.75 33.35 18.90
C TYR A 42 2.36 34.70 18.29
N ARG A 43 3.36 35.45 17.82
CA ARG A 43 3.13 36.69 17.08
C ARG A 43 2.78 36.29 15.66
N LEU A 44 1.48 36.25 15.37
CA LEU A 44 0.88 36.01 14.05
C LEU A 44 1.19 37.19 13.11
N GLU A 45 2.45 37.34 12.70
CA GLU A 45 2.90 38.43 11.83
C GLU A 45 3.29 37.99 10.41
N ASP A 46 2.91 36.78 9.96
CA ASP A 46 3.01 36.41 8.54
C ASP A 46 1.62 36.32 7.91
N ARG A 47 1.11 37.49 7.50
CA ARG A 47 -0.24 37.71 6.98
C ARG A 47 -0.48 37.26 5.52
N ASN A 48 0.48 36.58 4.89
CA ASN A 48 0.46 36.29 3.45
C ASN A 48 0.36 34.80 3.07
N LEU A 49 0.21 33.87 4.03
CA LEU A 49 0.18 32.43 3.76
C LEU A 49 -1.24 31.83 3.64
N VAL A 50 -2.30 32.62 3.85
CA VAL A 50 -3.69 32.14 3.83
C VAL A 50 -4.36 32.48 2.48
N PRO A 51 -4.86 31.49 1.71
CA PRO A 51 -5.52 31.75 0.43
C PRO A 51 -6.78 32.62 0.60
N PRO A 52 -7.13 33.45 -0.40
CA PRO A 52 -8.28 34.35 -0.31
C PRO A 52 -9.59 33.55 -0.26
N GLY A 53 -10.21 33.44 0.93
CA GLY A 53 -11.48 32.73 1.13
C GLY A 53 -11.64 32.06 2.50
N VAL A 54 -10.54 31.85 3.25
CA VAL A 54 -10.61 31.29 4.60
C VAL A 54 -10.98 32.38 5.60
N GLY A 55 -12.03 32.14 6.39
CA GLY A 55 -12.44 33.04 7.47
C GLY A 55 -11.28 33.29 8.42
N ARG A 56 -11.08 34.54 8.87
CA ARG A 56 -9.96 34.91 9.76
C ARG A 56 -10.25 34.62 11.23
N ASN A 57 -11.25 33.81 11.53
CA ASN A 57 -11.57 33.39 12.89
C ASN A 57 -10.60 32.27 13.29
N LEU A 58 -10.27 32.20 14.59
CA LEU A 58 -9.33 31.21 15.11
C LEU A 58 -9.72 29.77 14.74
N ASN A 59 -11.02 29.46 14.73
CA ASN A 59 -11.52 28.14 14.36
C ASN A 59 -11.32 27.83 12.86
N ASP A 60 -11.53 28.80 11.98
CA ASP A 60 -11.36 28.63 10.54
C ASP A 60 -9.87 28.47 10.18
N LEU A 61 -8.99 29.19 10.89
CA LEU A 61 -7.53 29.04 10.78
C LEU A 61 -7.04 27.70 11.31
N VAL A 62 -7.58 27.21 12.43
CA VAL A 62 -7.26 25.88 12.98
C VAL A 62 -7.75 24.79 12.03
N VAL A 63 -8.95 24.90 11.47
CA VAL A 63 -9.48 23.95 10.47
C VAL A 63 -8.64 23.95 9.20
N TRP A 64 -8.19 25.11 8.73
CA TRP A 64 -7.31 25.21 7.58
C TRP A 64 -5.91 24.63 7.85
N LEU A 65 -5.35 24.87 9.04
CA LEU A 65 -4.07 24.30 9.45
C LEU A 65 -4.15 22.78 9.59
N LEU A 66 -5.24 22.26 10.16
CA LEU A 66 -5.52 20.83 10.23
C LEU A 66 -5.66 20.23 8.83
N TYR A 67 -6.36 20.89 7.92
CA TYR A 67 -6.48 20.42 6.53
C TYR A 67 -5.12 20.27 5.85
N GLN A 68 -4.23 21.26 6.02
CA GLN A 68 -2.88 21.23 5.47
C GLN A 68 -2.00 20.15 6.10
N LEU A 69 -2.11 19.92 7.42
CA LEU A 69 -1.36 18.87 8.15
C LEU A 69 -1.90 17.45 7.94
N SER A 70 -3.16 17.30 7.54
CA SER A 70 -3.88 16.01 7.52
C SER A 70 -4.05 15.41 6.13
N ALA A 71 -3.45 16.01 5.11
CA ALA A 71 -3.82 15.74 3.72
C ALA A 71 -3.55 14.30 3.24
N SER A 72 -2.73 13.50 3.92
CA SER A 72 -2.63 12.04 3.69
C SER A 72 -1.84 11.33 4.80
N GLY A 73 -1.96 10.00 4.90
CA GLY A 73 -1.08 9.14 5.69
C GLY A 73 -1.30 9.20 7.21
N THR A 74 -0.19 9.09 7.97
CA THR A 74 -0.21 8.99 9.44
C THR A 74 -0.78 10.24 10.14
N GLY A 75 -0.64 11.42 9.52
CA GLY A 75 -1.19 12.67 10.06
C GLY A 75 -2.72 12.66 10.14
N LEU A 76 -3.39 12.02 9.19
CA LEU A 76 -4.84 11.87 9.21
C LEU A 76 -5.31 11.12 10.47
N ALA A 77 -4.73 9.94 10.73
CA ALA A 77 -5.09 9.09 11.86
C ALA A 77 -4.73 9.68 13.23
N PHE A 78 -3.51 10.22 13.38
CA PHE A 78 -2.99 10.61 14.69
C PHE A 78 -3.22 12.09 15.05
N ILE A 79 -3.53 12.96 14.08
CA ILE A 79 -3.74 14.39 14.29
C ILE A 79 -5.19 14.78 14.00
N ALA A 80 -5.70 14.48 12.79
CA ALA A 80 -7.04 14.91 12.40
C ALA A 80 -8.13 14.19 13.20
N PHE A 81 -8.07 12.86 13.26
CA PHE A 81 -9.08 12.05 13.94
C PHE A 81 -9.04 12.24 15.46
N THR A 82 -7.86 12.40 16.06
CA THR A 82 -7.74 12.62 17.52
C THR A 82 -8.33 13.98 17.92
N GLU A 83 -8.08 15.03 17.12
CA GLU A 83 -8.68 16.35 17.33
C GLU A 83 -10.20 16.33 17.16
N ALA A 84 -10.71 15.57 16.19
CA ALA A 84 -12.15 15.37 16.02
C ALA A 84 -12.78 14.61 17.20
N ILE A 85 -12.16 13.53 17.68
CA ILE A 85 -12.64 12.72 18.80
C ILE A 85 -12.73 13.56 20.09
N ASN A 86 -11.81 14.50 20.28
CA ASN A 86 -11.80 15.38 21.44
C ASN A 86 -13.04 16.29 21.54
N GLN A 87 -13.77 16.49 20.44
CA GLN A 87 -15.00 17.29 20.40
C GLN A 87 -16.25 16.48 20.80
N PHE A 88 -16.17 15.15 20.87
CA PHE A 88 -17.29 14.30 21.25
C PHE A 88 -17.49 14.22 22.77
N PRO A 89 -18.74 14.22 23.27
CA PRO A 89 -19.00 13.90 24.66
C PRO A 89 -18.57 12.46 24.95
N GLY A 90 -17.79 12.25 26.02
CA GLY A 90 -17.20 10.94 26.33
C GLY A 90 -15.97 10.59 25.48
N ALA A 91 -15.18 11.59 25.05
CA ALA A 91 -13.97 11.41 24.24
C ALA A 91 -13.04 10.23 24.61
N PRO A 92 -12.78 9.90 25.91
CA PRO A 92 -11.95 8.75 26.25
C PRO A 92 -12.47 7.41 25.73
N PHE A 93 -13.80 7.21 25.71
CA PHE A 93 -14.41 5.98 25.20
C PHE A 93 -14.18 5.82 23.70
N TRP A 94 -14.42 6.90 22.94
CA TRP A 94 -14.22 6.92 21.49
C TRP A 94 -12.76 6.78 21.09
N SER A 95 -11.83 7.34 21.87
CA SER A 95 -10.39 7.19 21.63
C SER A 95 -9.94 5.73 21.77
N VAL A 96 -10.41 5.00 22.79
CA VAL A 96 -10.09 3.58 22.97
C VAL A 96 -10.61 2.75 21.80
N LEU A 97 -11.86 2.95 21.37
CA LEU A 97 -12.43 2.23 20.23
C LEU A 97 -11.67 2.52 18.93
N PHE A 98 -11.30 3.77 18.70
CA PHE A 98 -10.57 4.17 17.50
C PHE A 98 -9.15 3.57 17.45
N PHE A 99 -8.40 3.65 18.54
CA PHE A 99 -7.06 3.04 18.57
C PHE A 99 -7.08 1.52 18.59
N LEU A 100 -8.09 0.91 19.21
CA LEU A 100 -8.28 -0.54 19.17
C LEU A 100 -8.59 -1.01 17.74
N MET A 101 -9.40 -0.28 16.99
CA MET A 101 -9.65 -0.54 15.57
C MET A 101 -8.36 -0.45 14.74
N LEU A 102 -7.57 0.61 14.90
CA LEU A 102 -6.28 0.74 14.21
C LEU A 102 -5.31 -0.40 14.57
N PHE A 103 -5.30 -0.82 15.84
CA PHE A 103 -4.48 -1.92 16.33
C PHE A 103 -4.89 -3.26 15.71
N THR A 104 -6.18 -3.58 15.66
CA THR A 104 -6.67 -4.83 15.04
C THR A 104 -6.40 -4.86 13.53
N LEU A 105 -6.60 -3.75 12.82
CA LEU A 105 -6.29 -3.65 11.39
C LEU A 105 -4.80 -3.88 11.10
N GLY A 106 -3.93 -3.36 11.97
CA GLY A 106 -2.49 -3.58 11.88
C GLY A 106 -2.11 -5.04 12.14
N ILE A 107 -2.69 -5.66 13.17
CA ILE A 107 -2.41 -7.06 13.53
C ILE A 107 -2.79 -8.03 12.43
N ASP A 108 -3.98 -7.90 11.85
CA ASP A 108 -4.47 -8.83 10.81
C ASP A 108 -3.54 -8.83 9.58
N SER A 109 -3.08 -7.65 9.18
CA SER A 109 -2.13 -7.50 8.07
C SER A 109 -0.76 -8.09 8.38
N GLN A 110 -0.31 -7.98 9.64
CA GLN A 110 0.99 -8.52 10.07
C GLN A 110 0.98 -10.05 10.14
N PHE A 111 -0.14 -10.69 10.49
CA PHE A 111 -0.24 -12.15 10.45
C PHE A 111 -0.02 -12.69 9.04
N GLY A 112 -0.68 -12.11 8.03
CA GLY A 112 -0.49 -12.54 6.64
C GLY A 112 0.94 -12.32 6.13
N THR A 113 1.55 -11.19 6.48
CA THR A 113 2.94 -10.88 6.09
C THR A 113 3.93 -11.87 6.73
N LEU A 114 3.78 -12.14 8.03
CA LEU A 114 4.64 -13.08 8.74
C LEU A 114 4.44 -14.52 8.25
N GLU A 115 3.20 -14.95 8.02
CA GLU A 115 2.89 -16.28 7.48
C GLU A 115 3.51 -16.47 6.09
N GLY A 116 3.42 -15.47 5.21
CA GLY A 116 4.04 -15.54 3.88
C GLY A 116 5.56 -15.70 3.94
N VAL A 117 6.24 -14.95 4.80
CA VAL A 117 7.71 -15.06 4.98
C VAL A 117 8.08 -16.42 5.58
N ILE A 118 7.40 -16.87 6.63
CA ILE A 118 7.72 -18.13 7.31
C ILE A 118 7.45 -19.33 6.41
N THR A 119 6.34 -19.34 5.68
CA THR A 119 6.00 -20.41 4.73
C THR A 119 7.05 -20.52 3.63
N SER A 120 7.45 -19.38 3.03
CA SER A 120 8.51 -19.35 2.01
C SER A 120 9.84 -19.92 2.52
N ILE A 121 10.25 -19.61 3.75
CA ILE A 121 11.50 -20.12 4.35
C ILE A 121 11.42 -21.63 4.62
N VAL A 122 10.25 -22.10 5.07
CA VAL A 122 10.01 -23.53 5.35
C VAL A 122 10.03 -24.34 4.06
N ASP A 123 9.39 -23.84 3.00
CA ASP A 123 9.26 -24.53 1.72
C ASP A 123 10.61 -24.63 0.99
N MET A 124 11.46 -23.60 1.10
CA MET A 124 12.83 -23.63 0.60
C MET A 124 13.77 -24.58 1.39
N LYS A 125 13.28 -25.24 2.45
CA LYS A 125 14.06 -26.16 3.32
C LYS A 125 15.40 -25.58 3.81
N LEU A 126 15.48 -24.26 4.03
CA LEU A 126 16.70 -23.57 4.48
C LEU A 126 17.19 -24.09 5.85
N PHE A 127 16.24 -24.45 6.73
CA PHE A 127 16.52 -24.96 8.07
C PHE A 127 15.67 -26.22 8.34
N PRO A 128 16.02 -27.38 7.78
CA PRO A 128 15.16 -28.56 7.80
C PRO A 128 14.96 -29.18 9.19
N ASN A 129 15.80 -28.82 10.17
CA ASN A 129 15.81 -29.41 11.51
C ASN A 129 15.33 -28.45 12.62
N VAL A 130 14.87 -27.24 12.26
CA VAL A 130 14.34 -26.29 13.26
C VAL A 130 12.81 -26.39 13.30
N ARG A 131 12.24 -26.29 14.50
CA ARG A 131 10.78 -26.27 14.66
C ARG A 131 10.23 -24.93 14.18
N LYS A 132 9.03 -24.94 13.59
CA LYS A 132 8.38 -23.74 13.03
C LYS A 132 8.23 -22.62 14.06
N GLU A 133 7.95 -22.96 15.31
CA GLU A 133 7.77 -21.98 16.39
C GLU A 133 9.08 -21.23 16.72
N ILE A 134 10.22 -21.92 16.64
CA ILE A 134 11.54 -21.34 16.88
C ILE A 134 11.92 -20.40 15.72
N LEU A 135 11.63 -20.83 14.49
CA LEU A 135 11.86 -20.00 13.30
C LEU A 135 11.06 -18.70 13.37
N THR A 136 9.77 -18.79 13.68
CA THR A 136 8.91 -17.61 13.87
C THR A 136 9.43 -16.71 14.98
N GLY A 137 9.79 -17.27 16.14
CA GLY A 137 10.37 -16.50 17.24
C GLY A 137 11.64 -15.76 16.85
N LEU A 138 12.54 -16.41 16.10
CA LEU A 138 13.78 -15.80 15.62
C LEU A 138 13.50 -14.66 14.63
N THR A 139 12.62 -14.88 13.65
CA THR A 139 12.22 -13.85 12.67
C THR A 139 11.61 -12.64 13.37
N CYS A 140 10.72 -12.85 14.34
CA CYS A 140 10.15 -11.76 15.15
C CYS A 140 11.23 -10.98 15.92
N LEU A 141 12.21 -11.68 16.52
CA LEU A 141 13.31 -11.03 17.23
C LEU A 141 14.19 -10.20 16.28
N LEU A 142 14.50 -10.71 15.10
CA LEU A 142 15.25 -9.98 14.08
C LEU A 142 14.49 -8.71 13.64
N CYS A 143 13.19 -8.83 13.35
CA CYS A 143 12.33 -7.68 13.04
C CYS A 143 12.27 -6.66 14.18
N PHE A 144 12.23 -7.12 15.43
CA PHE A 144 12.27 -6.23 16.60
C PHE A 144 13.55 -5.39 16.62
N PHE A 145 14.73 -6.00 16.45
CA PHE A 145 15.99 -5.24 16.44
C PHE A 145 16.09 -4.27 15.26
N LEU A 146 15.62 -4.65 14.08
CA LEU A 146 15.60 -3.77 12.90
C LEU A 146 14.65 -2.57 13.10
N SER A 147 13.50 -2.79 13.72
CA SER A 147 12.50 -1.74 13.95
C SER A 147 12.94 -0.66 14.95
N LEU A 148 13.95 -0.93 15.79
CA LEU A 148 14.51 0.07 16.72
C LEU A 148 15.00 1.34 16.02
N ILE A 149 15.43 1.24 14.75
CA ILE A 149 15.87 2.39 13.94
C ILE A 149 14.71 3.40 13.77
N PHE A 150 13.47 2.92 13.65
CA PHE A 150 12.28 3.78 13.51
C PHE A 150 11.84 4.44 14.83
N SER A 151 12.32 3.94 15.98
CA SER A 151 11.99 4.51 17.29
C SER A 151 12.86 5.71 17.69
N GLN A 152 13.87 6.05 16.91
CA GLN A 152 14.76 7.18 17.18
C GLN A 152 14.04 8.52 16.98
N GLY A 153 14.56 9.62 17.55
CA GLY A 153 13.95 10.96 17.43
C GLY A 153 13.74 11.50 16.00
N GLY A 154 14.43 10.93 15.01
CA GLY A 154 14.23 11.19 13.57
C GLY A 154 13.65 10.01 12.79
N GLY A 155 13.17 8.98 13.49
CA GLY A 155 12.75 7.71 12.91
C GLY A 155 11.53 7.84 11.99
N ASN A 156 10.68 8.86 12.17
CA ASN A 156 9.58 9.16 11.26
C ASN A 156 10.07 9.45 9.83
N TYR A 157 11.18 10.17 9.66
CA TYR A 157 11.75 10.43 8.33
C TYR A 157 12.25 9.14 7.68
N VAL A 158 12.92 8.28 8.46
CA VAL A 158 13.37 6.97 7.96
C VAL A 158 12.16 6.10 7.60
N PHE A 159 11.11 6.10 8.42
CA PHE A 159 9.86 5.40 8.14
C PHE A 159 9.22 5.88 6.83
N THR A 160 9.08 7.19 6.63
CA THR A 160 8.53 7.77 5.38
C THR A 160 9.40 7.45 4.16
N LEU A 161 10.73 7.36 4.32
CA LEU A 161 11.62 6.92 3.24
C LEU A 161 11.33 5.46 2.87
N PHE A 162 11.23 4.57 3.85
CA PHE A 162 10.91 3.17 3.58
C PHE A 162 9.52 3.02 2.96
N ASP A 163 8.49 3.63 3.55
CA ASP A 163 7.09 3.52 3.09
C ASP A 163 6.91 3.93 1.62
N ASN A 164 7.50 5.06 1.21
CA ASN A 164 7.38 5.56 -0.16
C ASN A 164 8.11 4.71 -1.21
N TYR A 165 9.25 4.09 -0.84
CA TYR A 165 10.15 3.45 -1.81
C TYR A 165 10.20 1.92 -1.73
N SER A 166 10.00 1.31 -0.56
CA SER A 166 10.10 -0.14 -0.38
C SER A 166 8.85 -0.89 -0.86
N GLY A 167 7.66 -0.27 -0.73
CA GLY A 167 6.41 -0.87 -1.17
C GLY A 167 6.15 -0.62 -2.66
N ASN A 168 6.22 0.63 -3.09
CA ASN A 168 5.68 1.06 -4.38
C ASN A 168 6.43 0.43 -5.59
N PHE A 169 7.74 0.65 -5.71
CA PHE A 169 8.50 0.15 -6.87
C PHE A 169 8.67 -1.37 -6.89
N PRO A 170 9.14 -2.03 -5.82
CA PRO A 170 9.35 -3.47 -5.85
C PRO A 170 8.07 -4.27 -6.10
N LEU A 171 6.97 -3.90 -5.44
CA LEU A 171 5.69 -4.61 -5.59
C LEU A 171 5.17 -4.47 -7.02
N LEU A 172 5.26 -3.28 -7.62
CA LEU A 172 4.84 -3.08 -9.01
C LEU A 172 5.68 -3.89 -9.99
N ILE A 173 7.01 -3.95 -9.80
CA ILE A 173 7.92 -4.72 -10.65
C ILE A 173 7.62 -6.22 -10.54
N VAL A 174 7.50 -6.75 -9.32
CA VAL A 174 7.22 -8.17 -9.08
C VAL A 174 5.86 -8.55 -9.69
N ALA A 175 4.80 -7.79 -9.37
CA ALA A 175 3.46 -8.07 -9.89
C ALA A 175 3.38 -7.96 -11.42
N PHE A 176 4.15 -7.08 -12.05
CA PHE A 176 4.25 -7.00 -13.50
C PHE A 176 4.84 -8.28 -14.11
N PHE A 177 5.95 -8.78 -13.56
CA PHE A 177 6.56 -10.03 -14.01
C PHE A 177 5.68 -11.25 -13.73
N GLU A 178 4.96 -11.29 -12.61
CA GLU A 178 3.98 -12.33 -12.31
C GLU A 178 2.85 -12.34 -13.36
N CYS A 179 2.31 -11.18 -13.72
CA CYS A 179 1.28 -11.09 -14.76
C CYS A 179 1.78 -11.59 -16.12
N ILE A 180 3.04 -11.27 -16.48
CA ILE A 180 3.66 -11.77 -17.71
C ILE A 180 3.88 -13.28 -17.64
N ALA A 181 4.37 -13.78 -16.51
CA ALA A 181 4.64 -15.19 -16.30
C ALA A 181 3.37 -16.02 -16.47
N ILE A 182 2.26 -15.63 -15.85
CA ILE A 182 0.98 -16.35 -15.97
C ILE A 182 0.41 -16.23 -17.39
N SER A 183 0.37 -15.01 -17.94
CA SER A 183 -0.36 -14.76 -19.20
C SER A 183 0.37 -15.25 -20.45
N TYR A 184 1.70 -15.10 -20.49
CA TYR A 184 2.51 -15.35 -21.70
C TYR A 184 3.42 -16.57 -21.59
N ILE A 185 3.99 -16.87 -20.41
CA ILE A 185 4.92 -18.00 -20.23
C ILE A 185 4.14 -19.29 -19.93
N TYR A 186 3.34 -19.28 -18.86
CA TYR A 186 2.48 -20.41 -18.49
C TYR A 186 1.34 -20.61 -19.49
N GLY A 187 0.78 -19.50 -19.96
CA GLY A 187 -0.25 -19.47 -20.99
C GLY A 187 -1.67 -19.50 -20.40
N LEU A 188 -2.52 -18.59 -20.88
CA LEU A 188 -3.89 -18.42 -20.38
C LEU A 188 -4.77 -19.66 -20.55
N LYS A 189 -4.50 -20.51 -21.55
CA LYS A 189 -5.29 -21.71 -21.78
C LYS A 189 -5.08 -22.70 -20.64
N ARG A 190 -3.83 -23.06 -20.36
CA ARG A 190 -3.45 -23.96 -19.27
C ARG A 190 -3.99 -23.44 -17.94
N PHE A 191 -3.82 -22.16 -17.68
CA PHE A 191 -4.37 -21.52 -16.47
C PHE A 191 -5.91 -21.60 -16.38
N SER A 192 -6.61 -21.42 -17.50
CA SER A 192 -8.07 -21.53 -17.55
C SER A 192 -8.54 -22.96 -17.30
N ASP A 193 -7.80 -23.95 -17.80
CA ASP A 193 -8.13 -25.36 -17.67
C ASP A 193 -7.84 -25.84 -16.23
N ASP A 194 -6.78 -25.33 -15.58
CA ASP A 194 -6.51 -25.56 -14.16
C ASP A 194 -7.63 -25.00 -13.25
N ILE A 195 -8.13 -23.78 -13.56
CA ILE A 195 -9.25 -23.18 -12.82
C ILE A 195 -10.53 -24.00 -13.02
N GLU A 196 -10.78 -24.48 -14.25
CA GLU A 196 -11.93 -25.32 -14.56
C GLU A 196 -11.84 -26.65 -13.81
N LEU A 197 -10.64 -27.22 -13.67
CA LEU A 197 -10.39 -28.43 -12.89
C LEU A 197 -10.65 -28.23 -11.38
N MET A 198 -10.31 -27.06 -10.84
CA MET A 198 -10.50 -26.75 -9.41
C MET A 198 -11.93 -26.34 -9.04
N THR A 199 -12.62 -25.62 -9.93
CA THR A 199 -13.92 -24.98 -9.63
C THR A 199 -15.10 -25.59 -10.38
N GLY A 200 -14.82 -26.44 -11.37
CA GLY A 200 -15.82 -27.04 -12.27
C GLY A 200 -16.38 -26.08 -13.32
N LYS A 201 -15.89 -24.84 -13.40
CA LYS A 201 -16.35 -23.83 -14.38
C LYS A 201 -15.18 -23.03 -14.95
N ARG A 202 -15.17 -22.89 -16.26
CA ARG A 202 -14.17 -22.08 -16.96
C ARG A 202 -14.37 -20.57 -16.68
N PRO A 203 -13.30 -19.80 -16.44
CA PRO A 203 -13.40 -18.35 -16.26
C PRO A 203 -13.96 -17.66 -17.51
N ASN A 204 -14.84 -16.66 -17.31
CA ASN A 204 -15.42 -15.87 -18.40
C ASN A 204 -14.35 -15.08 -19.19
N CYS A 205 -14.64 -14.76 -20.46
CA CYS A 205 -13.76 -13.96 -21.32
C CYS A 205 -13.33 -12.60 -20.73
N TYR A 206 -14.13 -12.03 -19.82
CA TYR A 206 -13.76 -10.82 -19.08
C TYR A 206 -12.47 -11.02 -18.27
N TRP A 207 -12.36 -12.11 -17.52
CA TRP A 207 -11.18 -12.42 -16.71
C TRP A 207 -9.95 -12.69 -17.57
N LEU A 208 -10.12 -13.43 -18.65
CA LEU A 208 -9.05 -13.70 -19.63
C LEU A 208 -8.53 -12.40 -20.27
N PHE A 209 -9.41 -11.46 -20.62
CA PHE A 209 -9.03 -10.14 -21.12
C PHE A 209 -8.33 -9.28 -20.07
N CYS A 210 -8.81 -9.34 -18.83
CA CYS A 210 -8.19 -8.64 -17.72
C CYS A 210 -6.76 -9.12 -17.47
N TRP A 211 -6.52 -10.43 -17.40
CA TRP A 211 -5.20 -10.98 -17.14
C TRP A 211 -4.22 -10.74 -18.30
N LYS A 212 -4.68 -10.95 -19.54
CA LYS A 212 -3.78 -10.81 -20.71
C LYS A 212 -3.41 -9.37 -21.02
N TYR A 213 -4.36 -8.44 -20.95
CA TYR A 213 -4.17 -7.09 -21.48
C TYR A 213 -4.31 -6.01 -20.41
N VAL A 214 -5.41 -6.01 -19.64
CA VAL A 214 -5.71 -4.90 -18.73
C VAL A 214 -4.70 -4.81 -17.58
N ALA A 215 -4.41 -5.92 -16.91
CA ALA A 215 -3.50 -5.94 -15.77
C ALA A 215 -2.06 -5.55 -16.18
N PRO A 216 -1.42 -6.16 -17.19
CA PRO A 216 -0.08 -5.74 -17.61
C PRO A 216 0.00 -4.28 -18.03
N VAL A 217 -0.99 -3.78 -18.79
CA VAL A 217 -1.04 -2.38 -19.24
C VAL A 217 -1.21 -1.43 -18.06
N ALA A 218 -2.12 -1.73 -17.12
CA ALA A 218 -2.30 -0.92 -15.93
C ALA A 218 -1.01 -0.85 -15.09
N MET A 219 -0.31 -1.97 -14.91
CA MET A 219 0.96 -2.02 -14.19
C MET A 219 2.03 -1.15 -14.88
N VAL A 220 2.14 -1.21 -16.21
CA VAL A 220 3.08 -0.36 -16.98
C VAL A 220 2.72 1.13 -16.85
N ILE A 221 1.44 1.49 -16.92
CA ILE A 221 0.99 2.88 -16.76
C ILE A 221 1.36 3.41 -15.37
N ILE A 222 1.06 2.65 -14.31
CA ILE A 222 1.37 3.08 -12.94
C ILE A 222 2.89 3.18 -12.74
N LEU A 223 3.65 2.17 -13.17
CA LEU A 223 5.11 2.14 -13.05
C LEU A 223 5.75 3.34 -13.77
N THR A 224 5.33 3.62 -15.01
CA THR A 224 5.82 4.78 -15.77
C THR A 224 5.44 6.11 -15.13
N ALA A 225 4.20 6.24 -14.61
CA ALA A 225 3.78 7.42 -13.87
C ALA A 225 4.64 7.64 -12.60
N SER A 226 4.96 6.57 -11.86
CA SER A 226 5.84 6.65 -10.68
C SER A 226 7.27 7.07 -11.04
N PHE A 227 7.82 6.60 -12.16
CA PHE A 227 9.13 7.07 -12.65
C PHE A 227 9.10 8.53 -13.08
N VAL A 228 8.05 8.96 -13.78
CA VAL A 228 7.87 10.36 -14.19
C VAL A 228 7.77 11.26 -12.97
N GLN A 229 7.00 10.87 -11.96
CA GLN A 229 6.83 11.64 -10.73
C GLN A 229 8.18 11.86 -10.01
N ILE A 230 9.00 10.81 -9.88
CA ILE A 230 10.36 10.94 -9.31
C ILE A 230 11.23 11.88 -10.15
N ALA A 231 11.13 11.80 -11.48
CA ALA A 231 11.93 12.61 -12.38
C ALA A 231 11.54 14.10 -12.35
N THR A 232 10.26 14.43 -12.15
CA THR A 232 9.76 15.81 -12.17
C THR A 232 9.78 16.49 -10.81
N GLU A 233 9.39 15.79 -9.75
CA GLU A 233 9.23 16.38 -8.39
C GLU A 233 10.49 16.23 -7.54
N GLY A 234 11.44 15.41 -7.99
CA GLY A 234 12.62 15.05 -7.22
C GLY A 234 12.28 14.20 -5.99
N SER A 235 13.30 13.74 -5.28
CA SER A 235 13.15 12.99 -4.03
C SER A 235 13.21 14.00 -2.87
N SER A 236 12.06 14.57 -2.51
CA SER A 236 11.95 15.48 -1.37
C SER A 236 11.18 14.87 -0.20
N TYR A 237 11.46 15.35 1.01
CA TYR A 237 10.74 15.00 2.23
C TYR A 237 10.35 16.26 3.00
N GLU A 238 9.26 16.18 3.74
CA GLU A 238 8.79 17.30 4.56
C GLU A 238 9.49 17.26 5.92
N THR A 239 10.28 18.29 6.24
CA THR A 239 10.88 18.47 7.57
C THR A 239 10.08 19.48 8.38
N TRP A 240 9.92 19.18 9.68
CA TRP A 240 9.35 20.12 10.63
C TRP A 240 10.41 21.11 11.10
N ASP A 241 10.27 22.39 10.73
CA ASP A 241 11.11 23.46 11.26
C ASP A 241 10.50 24.05 12.55
N LYS A 242 11.28 24.03 13.62
CA LYS A 242 10.87 24.57 14.94
C LYS A 242 10.76 26.09 14.92
N GLU A 243 11.50 26.78 14.06
CA GLU A 243 11.53 28.24 14.01
C GLU A 243 10.37 28.79 13.17
N SER A 244 10.10 28.17 12.02
CA SER A 244 9.03 28.59 11.11
C SER A 244 7.66 27.99 11.43
N ALA A 245 7.58 26.96 12.28
CA ALA A 245 6.36 26.19 12.59
C ALA A 245 5.59 25.72 11.33
N THR A 246 6.33 25.50 10.24
CA THR A 246 5.83 25.06 8.95
C THR A 246 6.64 23.85 8.47
N THR A 247 6.01 23.03 7.63
CA THR A 247 6.70 21.95 6.93
C THR A 247 7.47 22.52 5.75
N VAL A 248 8.77 22.28 5.72
CA VAL A 248 9.65 22.69 4.62
C VAL A 248 10.04 21.45 3.83
N LYS A 249 9.93 21.50 2.50
CA LYS A 249 10.42 20.41 1.65
C LYS A 249 11.95 20.50 1.56
N GLN A 250 12.63 19.44 1.98
CA GLN A 250 14.07 19.29 1.81
C GLN A 250 14.37 18.09 0.93
N GLU A 251 15.48 18.17 0.20
CA GLU A 251 15.96 17.07 -0.64
C GLU A 251 16.66 16.01 0.20
N TRP A 252 16.53 14.75 -0.20
CA TRP A 252 17.22 13.66 0.48
C TRP A 252 18.74 13.78 0.31
N PRO A 253 19.52 13.57 1.39
CA PRO A 253 20.98 13.52 1.26
C PRO A 253 21.42 12.34 0.40
N GLY A 254 22.62 12.41 -0.18
CA GLY A 254 23.12 11.41 -1.14
C GLY A 254 23.18 9.97 -0.58
N TRP A 255 23.39 9.80 0.72
CA TRP A 255 23.35 8.47 1.36
C TRP A 255 21.93 7.87 1.40
N CYS A 256 20.88 8.69 1.50
CA CYS A 256 19.49 8.21 1.43
C CYS A 256 19.18 7.67 0.03
N HIS A 257 19.68 8.31 -1.02
CA HIS A 257 19.54 7.82 -2.38
C HIS A 257 20.17 6.44 -2.55
N PHE A 258 21.35 6.23 -1.99
CA PHE A 258 21.99 4.90 -1.98
C PHE A 258 21.11 3.85 -1.27
N VAL A 259 20.53 4.18 -0.11
CA VAL A 259 19.62 3.29 0.60
C VAL A 259 18.37 2.97 -0.23
N ILE A 260 17.76 3.98 -0.86
CA ILE A 260 16.57 3.79 -1.73
C ILE A 260 16.90 2.85 -2.90
N THR A 261 18.00 3.12 -3.61
CA THR A 261 18.44 2.28 -4.73
C THR A 261 18.75 0.86 -4.26
N PHE A 262 19.41 0.70 -3.12
CA PHE A 262 19.69 -0.61 -2.54
C PHE A 262 18.41 -1.38 -2.22
N LEU A 263 17.40 -0.74 -1.60
CA LEU A 263 16.12 -1.39 -1.27
C LEU A 263 15.38 -1.89 -2.50
N ILE A 264 15.30 -1.07 -3.55
CA ILE A 264 14.63 -1.43 -4.80
C ILE A 264 15.38 -2.57 -5.51
N LEU A 265 16.70 -2.47 -5.58
CA LEU A 265 17.52 -3.48 -6.25
C LEU A 265 17.49 -4.82 -5.53
N VAL A 266 17.60 -4.85 -4.20
CA VAL A 266 17.60 -6.11 -3.44
C VAL A 266 16.30 -6.90 -3.67
N ALA A 267 15.16 -6.22 -3.81
CA ALA A 267 13.91 -6.90 -4.10
C ALA A 267 13.79 -7.33 -5.57
N ALA A 268 14.15 -6.44 -6.52
CA ALA A 268 13.96 -6.70 -7.94
C ALA A 268 15.03 -7.62 -8.56
N ILE A 269 16.23 -7.70 -7.98
CA ILE A 269 17.39 -8.42 -8.57
C ILE A 269 17.20 -9.94 -8.60
N TRP A 270 16.40 -10.50 -7.69
CA TRP A 270 16.21 -11.96 -7.62
C TRP A 270 15.58 -12.53 -8.89
N ILE A 271 14.66 -11.80 -9.54
CA ILE A 271 14.00 -12.24 -10.78
C ILE A 271 15.02 -12.46 -11.92
N PRO A 272 15.80 -11.44 -12.36
CA PRO A 272 16.80 -11.64 -13.41
C PRO A 272 17.97 -12.51 -12.95
N LEU A 273 18.34 -12.49 -11.66
CA LEU A 273 19.43 -13.30 -11.13
C LEU A 273 19.13 -14.79 -11.25
N VAL A 274 17.92 -15.23 -10.86
CA VAL A 274 17.53 -16.64 -10.99
C VAL A 274 17.49 -17.06 -12.46
N ALA A 275 16.89 -16.23 -13.33
CA ALA A 275 16.85 -16.50 -14.77
C ALA A 275 18.26 -16.59 -15.40
N PHE A 276 19.20 -15.73 -14.97
CA PHE A 276 20.57 -15.75 -15.43
C PHE A 276 21.35 -16.97 -14.94
N LEU A 277 21.19 -17.35 -13.66
CA LEU A 277 21.83 -18.53 -13.09
C LEU A 277 21.36 -19.82 -13.77
N GLU A 278 20.07 -19.92 -14.07
CA GLU A 278 19.50 -21.03 -14.80
C GLU A 278 20.05 -21.09 -16.23
N ALA A 279 20.15 -19.95 -16.92
CA ALA A 279 20.80 -19.87 -18.24
C ALA A 279 22.30 -20.26 -18.21
N CYS A 280 22.98 -20.05 -17.08
CA CYS A 280 24.37 -20.47 -16.87
C CYS A 280 24.52 -21.93 -16.43
N GLY A 281 23.41 -22.68 -16.28
CA GLY A 281 23.41 -24.08 -15.89
C GLY A 281 23.60 -24.35 -14.38
N ILE A 282 23.45 -23.32 -13.54
CA ILE A 282 23.48 -23.45 -12.08
C ILE A 282 22.04 -23.48 -11.58
N HIS A 283 21.50 -24.68 -11.36
CA HIS A 283 20.18 -24.84 -10.76
C HIS A 283 20.26 -24.52 -9.25
N LEU A 284 19.92 -23.28 -8.89
CA LEU A 284 19.93 -22.78 -7.51
C LEU A 284 18.81 -23.41 -6.66
N LEU A 285 17.68 -23.72 -7.28
CA LEU A 285 16.53 -24.36 -6.65
C LEU A 285 16.47 -25.83 -7.09
N PRO A 286 16.24 -26.78 -6.16
CA PRO A 286 15.97 -28.16 -6.54
C PRO A 286 14.73 -28.19 -7.45
N PRO A 287 14.69 -29.05 -8.48
CA PRO A 287 13.49 -29.21 -9.28
C PRO A 287 12.33 -29.59 -8.35
N GLU A 288 11.28 -28.78 -8.38
CA GLU A 288 10.11 -29.01 -7.56
C GLU A 288 9.43 -30.31 -8.03
N GLU A 289 9.34 -31.28 -7.14
CA GLU A 289 8.59 -32.50 -7.43
C GLU A 289 7.11 -32.14 -7.57
N PRO A 290 6.42 -32.57 -8.65
CA PRO A 290 5.01 -32.24 -8.81
C PRO A 290 4.25 -32.77 -7.59
N SER A 291 3.67 -31.84 -6.83
CA SER A 291 2.84 -32.17 -5.68
C SER A 291 1.70 -33.08 -6.13
N TRP A 292 1.42 -34.14 -5.35
CA TRP A 292 0.32 -35.05 -5.65
C TRP A 292 -0.99 -34.27 -5.75
N PHE A 293 -1.59 -34.26 -6.94
CA PHE A 293 -2.83 -33.54 -7.23
C PHE A 293 -3.86 -34.50 -7.85
N PRO A 294 -5.06 -34.66 -7.26
CA PRO A 294 -6.07 -35.63 -7.72
C PRO A 294 -6.83 -35.12 -8.95
N ALA A 295 -6.11 -34.89 -10.05
CA ALA A 295 -6.67 -34.34 -11.30
C ALA A 295 -7.75 -35.25 -11.91
N GLU A 296 -7.54 -36.57 -11.90
CA GLU A 296 -8.48 -37.54 -12.48
C GLU A 296 -9.79 -37.58 -11.69
N GLU A 297 -9.71 -37.65 -10.36
CA GLU A 297 -10.90 -37.67 -9.49
C GLU A 297 -11.74 -36.40 -9.64
N LEU A 298 -11.10 -35.23 -9.77
CA LEU A 298 -11.78 -33.95 -9.99
C LEU A 298 -12.40 -33.86 -11.39
N ARG A 299 -11.71 -34.37 -12.41
CA ARG A 299 -12.23 -34.42 -13.78
C ARG A 299 -13.48 -35.29 -13.86
N ASP A 300 -13.49 -36.40 -13.14
CA ASP A 300 -14.64 -37.31 -13.03
C ASP A 300 -15.78 -36.70 -12.20
N TYR A 301 -15.46 -36.06 -11.07
CA TYR A 301 -16.46 -35.40 -10.21
C TYR A 301 -17.18 -34.26 -10.94
N HIS A 302 -16.44 -33.47 -11.72
CA HIS A 302 -16.98 -32.36 -12.50
C HIS A 302 -17.45 -32.75 -13.91
N ALA A 303 -17.27 -34.02 -14.31
CA ALA A 303 -17.59 -34.53 -15.65
C ALA A 303 -17.08 -33.62 -16.79
N LEU A 304 -15.83 -33.15 -16.66
CA LEU A 304 -15.27 -32.15 -17.56
C LEU A 304 -14.94 -32.75 -18.92
N ILE A 305 -15.44 -32.10 -19.97
CA ILE A 305 -15.11 -32.43 -21.36
C ILE A 305 -13.92 -31.53 -21.76
N PRO A 306 -12.86 -32.07 -22.38
CA PRO A 306 -11.73 -31.26 -22.82
C PRO A 306 -12.21 -30.12 -23.74
N HIS A 307 -11.96 -28.89 -23.32
CA HIS A 307 -12.45 -27.71 -24.01
C HIS A 307 -11.69 -27.49 -25.32
N LYS A 308 -12.40 -27.49 -26.45
CA LYS A 308 -11.81 -27.15 -27.75
C LYS A 308 -11.78 -25.63 -27.90
N VAL A 309 -10.58 -25.07 -28.03
CA VAL A 309 -10.34 -23.63 -28.17
C VAL A 309 -11.14 -23.08 -29.36
N THR A 310 -11.95 -22.04 -29.10
CA THR A 310 -12.71 -21.36 -30.17
C THR A 310 -11.82 -20.43 -30.99
N ASP A 311 -12.16 -20.18 -32.25
CA ASP A 311 -11.36 -19.32 -33.15
C ASP A 311 -11.22 -17.88 -32.64
N LEU A 312 -12.20 -17.40 -31.88
CA LEU A 312 -12.12 -16.12 -31.17
C LEU A 312 -11.06 -16.14 -30.06
N GLU A 313 -10.92 -17.24 -29.33
CA GLU A 313 -9.89 -17.39 -28.29
C GLU A 313 -8.49 -17.55 -28.90
N LYS A 314 -8.40 -18.19 -30.07
CA LYS A 314 -7.14 -18.25 -30.85
C LYS A 314 -6.71 -16.87 -31.32
N CYS A 315 -7.64 -16.08 -31.86
CA CYS A 315 -7.34 -14.75 -32.40
C CYS A 315 -7.11 -13.71 -31.28
N LEU A 316 -7.94 -13.72 -30.24
CA LEU A 316 -7.92 -12.71 -29.18
C LEU A 316 -6.91 -13.03 -28.07
N PHE A 317 -6.74 -14.31 -27.72
CA PHE A 317 -5.87 -14.75 -26.62
C PHE A 317 -4.63 -15.52 -27.09
N CYS A 318 -4.41 -15.69 -28.39
CA CYS A 318 -3.29 -16.46 -28.96
C CYS A 318 -3.18 -17.86 -28.34
N MET A 319 -4.30 -18.46 -27.94
CA MET A 319 -4.33 -19.82 -27.42
C MET A 319 -4.00 -20.78 -28.56
N LYS A 320 -3.04 -21.68 -28.34
CA LYS A 320 -2.77 -22.79 -29.25
C LYS A 320 -3.66 -23.97 -28.89
N ASP A 321 -4.04 -24.75 -29.90
CA ASP A 321 -4.62 -26.08 -29.66
C ASP A 321 -3.55 -26.95 -29.02
N ASP A 322 -3.95 -27.87 -28.13
CA ASP A 322 -3.00 -28.86 -27.62
C ASP A 322 -2.71 -29.81 -28.78
N GLU A 323 -1.44 -30.09 -29.04
CA GLU A 323 -1.09 -31.31 -29.75
C GLU A 323 -1.58 -32.48 -28.89
N PRO A 324 -2.19 -33.52 -29.49
CA PRO A 324 -2.69 -34.64 -28.70
C PRO A 324 -1.52 -35.24 -27.93
N GLU A 325 -1.62 -35.26 -26.61
CA GLU A 325 -0.68 -35.98 -25.74
C GLU A 325 -0.58 -37.42 -26.26
N GLU A 326 0.56 -37.80 -26.83
CA GLU A 326 0.85 -39.20 -27.14
C GLU A 326 0.86 -39.97 -25.81
N MET A 327 -0.13 -40.85 -25.66
CA MET A 327 -0.37 -41.73 -24.51
C MET A 327 0.86 -42.51 -24.05
#